data_AF-A0A1V1V3E7-F1
#
_entry.id   AF-A0A1V1V3E7-F1
#
_cell.length_a   1.000
_cell.length_b   1.000
_cell.length_c   1.000
_cell.angle_alpha   90.00
_cell.angle_beta   90.00
_cell.angle_gamma   90.00
#
_symmetry.space_group_name_H-M   'P 1'
#
loop_
_entity.id
_entity.type
_entity.pdbx_description
1 polymer ?
#
loop_
_entity_poly.entity_id
_entity_poly.type
_entity_poly.pdbx_seq_one_letter_code
_entity_poly.pdbx_strand_id
1 'polypeptide(L)'
;MTYQVPADVADSVISAARDGRIIQGAWRRKSAGKDMVCALAAFGTDINSPADCPADYMPRWLAELIPGLDDGIAADRVVDFTIGLAERSARWKVLDAAAWDRVRTGFLIHCVEAAVAAAEKSQPEPRRAYWDQVHDACGMVVSALRSGDAKALSTAAEAAARAAAEAAEAAEARAAWAAAAWAAAEAAEAARAAAAARAARAAWAAAAAAEAAEARWSQVETLFALLDAEIAQATSLA
;
A
#
# COMPACT_ATOMS: atom_id res chain seq x y z
N MET A 1 -13.92 10.58 -11.73
CA MET A 1 -13.55 11.53 -10.66
C MET A 1 -12.06 11.74 -10.76
N THR A 2 -11.63 12.99 -10.89
CA THR A 2 -10.22 13.38 -10.82
C THR A 2 -9.94 13.90 -9.41
N TYR A 3 -8.73 13.71 -8.91
CA TYR A 3 -8.32 14.16 -7.58
C TYR A 3 -7.29 15.28 -7.72
N GLN A 4 -7.41 16.33 -6.92
CA GLN A 4 -6.55 17.49 -6.98
C GLN A 4 -6.13 17.92 -5.57
N VAL A 5 -4.82 17.87 -5.34
CA VAL A 5 -4.21 18.57 -4.21
C VAL A 5 -3.84 19.98 -4.68
N PRO A 6 -4.25 21.04 -3.97
CA PRO A 6 -3.80 22.40 -4.24
C PRO A 6 -2.27 22.51 -4.19
N ALA A 7 -1.67 23.31 -5.07
CA ALA A 7 -0.21 23.41 -5.16
C ALA A 7 0.42 23.91 -3.84
N ASP A 8 -0.22 24.87 -3.19
CA ASP A 8 0.18 25.41 -1.89
C ASP A 8 0.11 24.37 -0.75
N VAL A 9 -0.80 23.41 -0.84
CA VAL A 9 -0.86 22.28 0.09
C VAL A 9 0.32 21.34 -0.14
N ALA A 10 0.63 20.98 -1.39
CA ALA A 10 1.79 20.17 -1.70
C ALA A 10 3.11 20.85 -1.28
N ASP A 11 3.24 22.16 -1.52
CA ASP A 11 4.39 22.96 -1.08
C ASP A 11 4.52 23.00 0.45
N SER A 12 3.39 23.08 1.17
CA SER A 12 3.36 23.04 2.63
C SER A 12 3.82 21.69 3.18
N VAL A 13 3.47 20.58 2.52
CA VAL A 13 3.96 19.23 2.86
C VAL A 13 5.48 19.15 2.66
N ILE A 14 5.99 19.64 1.52
CA ILE A 14 7.44 19.65 1.22
C ILE A 14 8.19 20.52 2.24
N SER A 15 7.65 21.68 2.61
CA SER A 15 8.21 22.52 3.67
C SER A 15 8.25 21.79 5.00
N ALA A 16 7.17 21.11 5.41
CA ALA A 16 7.16 20.33 6.64
C ALA A 16 8.23 19.23 6.66
N ALA A 17 8.43 18.54 5.54
CA ALA A 17 9.49 17.55 5.38
C ALA A 17 10.89 18.16 5.55
N ARG A 18 11.18 19.26 4.84
CA ARG A 18 12.48 19.94 4.89
C ARG A 18 12.79 20.59 6.24
N ASP A 19 11.77 21.06 6.95
CA ASP A 19 11.91 21.68 8.28
C ASP A 19 12.13 20.66 9.40
N GLY A 20 12.13 19.35 9.07
CA GLY A 20 12.19 18.25 10.01
C GLY A 20 10.96 18.20 10.91
N ARG A 21 9.76 18.42 10.35
CA ARG A 21 8.47 18.38 11.06
C ARG A 21 7.68 17.08 10.81
N ILE A 22 8.29 16.08 10.18
CA ILE A 22 7.65 14.80 9.90
C ILE A 22 7.94 13.79 11.02
N ILE A 23 6.92 13.03 11.42
CA ILE A 23 7.00 11.97 12.45
C ILE A 23 6.29 10.70 11.99
N GLN A 24 6.78 9.56 12.47
CA GLN A 24 6.14 8.26 12.33
C GLN A 24 5.46 7.86 13.65
N GLY A 25 4.49 6.96 13.58
CA GLY A 25 3.81 6.32 14.71
C GLY A 25 2.80 7.21 15.45
N ALA A 26 2.57 8.43 14.96
CA ALA A 26 1.58 9.35 15.51
C ALA A 26 1.12 10.36 14.45
N TRP A 27 -0.15 10.73 14.48
CA TRP A 27 -0.73 11.74 13.58
C TRP A 27 -0.09 13.11 13.77
N ARG A 28 0.02 13.55 15.03
CA ARG A 28 0.58 14.84 15.42
C ARG A 28 1.26 14.75 16.77
N ARG A 29 2.32 15.52 16.97
CA ARG A 29 2.98 15.67 18.27
C ARG A 29 3.70 17.01 18.37
N LYS A 30 3.66 17.65 19.54
CA LYS A 30 4.59 18.75 19.83
C LYS A 30 5.95 18.21 20.22
N SER A 31 7.03 18.66 19.57
CA SER A 31 8.39 18.24 19.89
C SER A 31 9.37 19.38 19.66
N ALA A 32 10.20 19.71 20.67
CA ALA A 32 11.17 20.80 20.60
C ALA A 32 10.58 22.14 20.12
N GLY A 33 9.36 22.47 20.54
CA GLY A 33 8.65 23.70 20.15
C GLY A 33 8.07 23.69 18.72
N LYS A 34 8.19 22.58 17.99
CA LYS A 34 7.61 22.39 16.65
C LYS A 34 6.36 21.52 16.71
N ASP A 35 5.38 21.83 15.86
CA ASP A 35 4.27 20.93 15.56
C ASP A 35 4.73 19.92 14.51
N MET A 36 4.82 18.67 14.95
CA MET A 36 5.20 17.53 14.12
C MET A 36 3.94 16.83 13.62
N VAL A 37 4.00 16.30 12.40
CA VAL A 37 2.87 15.65 11.70
C VAL A 37 3.35 14.41 10.95
N CYS A 38 2.50 13.39 10.79
CA CYS A 38 2.79 12.30 9.85
C CYS A 38 2.63 12.75 8.38
N ALA A 39 3.08 11.91 7.44
CA ALA A 39 3.05 12.24 6.00
C ALA A 39 1.64 12.62 5.51
N LEU A 40 0.59 11.92 5.97
CA LEU A 40 -0.79 12.25 5.60
C LEU A 40 -1.30 13.51 6.31
N ALA A 41 -0.98 13.66 7.61
CA ALA A 41 -1.38 14.83 8.40
C ALA A 41 -0.72 16.14 7.92
N ALA A 42 0.36 16.05 7.13
CA ALA A 42 0.99 17.20 6.50
C ALA A 42 0.11 17.87 5.42
N PHE A 43 -0.86 17.17 4.85
CA PHE A 43 -1.76 17.71 3.81
C PHE A 43 -2.83 18.68 4.36
N GLY A 44 -2.99 18.79 5.68
CA GLY A 44 -3.95 19.72 6.27
C GLY A 44 -3.98 19.62 7.79
N THR A 45 -4.24 20.72 8.49
CA THR A 45 -4.18 20.78 9.96
C THR A 45 -5.22 19.91 10.67
N ASP A 46 -6.32 19.61 9.99
CA ASP A 46 -7.45 18.90 10.57
C ASP A 46 -7.43 17.39 10.26
N ILE A 47 -6.41 16.93 9.52
CA ILE A 47 -6.25 15.53 9.17
C ILE A 47 -5.62 14.77 10.35
N ASN A 48 -6.41 13.94 11.05
CA ASN A 48 -5.98 13.13 12.20
C ASN A 48 -6.34 11.64 12.05
N SER A 49 -6.82 11.27 10.87
CA SER A 49 -7.11 9.92 10.43
C SER A 49 -7.19 9.93 8.90
N PRO A 50 -7.14 8.77 8.22
CA PRO A 50 -7.42 8.71 6.79
C PRO A 50 -8.81 9.22 6.43
N ALA A 51 -9.73 9.20 7.40
CA ALA A 51 -11.10 9.64 7.19
C ALA A 51 -11.25 11.16 7.05
N ASP A 52 -10.30 11.90 7.61
CA ASP A 52 -10.27 13.36 7.59
C ASP A 52 -9.60 13.91 6.33
N CYS A 53 -8.95 13.05 5.53
CA CYS A 53 -8.37 13.47 4.26
C CYS A 53 -9.50 13.93 3.31
N PRO A 54 -9.43 15.16 2.74
CA PRO A 54 -10.42 15.63 1.78
C PRO A 54 -10.58 14.63 0.63
N ALA A 55 -11.83 14.28 0.31
CA ALA A 55 -12.13 13.30 -0.73
C ALA A 55 -11.64 13.72 -2.13
N ASP A 56 -11.44 15.03 -2.33
CA ASP A 56 -10.91 15.57 -3.58
C ASP A 56 -9.38 15.46 -3.67
N TYR A 57 -8.65 15.25 -2.58
CA TYR A 57 -7.18 15.23 -2.62
C TYR A 57 -6.63 13.95 -3.23
N MET A 58 -7.19 12.81 -2.86
CA MET A 58 -6.73 11.50 -3.30
C MET A 58 -7.83 10.44 -3.13
N PRO A 59 -7.73 9.30 -3.83
CA PRO A 59 -8.62 8.18 -3.57
C PRO A 59 -8.54 7.74 -2.12
N ARG A 60 -9.69 7.31 -1.58
CA ARG A 60 -9.79 6.84 -0.20
C ARG A 60 -8.78 5.74 0.15
N TRP A 61 -8.49 4.86 -0.81
CA TRP A 61 -7.54 3.77 -0.61
C TRP A 61 -6.11 4.25 -0.38
N LEU A 62 -5.72 5.33 -1.03
CA LEU A 62 -4.39 5.88 -0.90
C LEU A 62 -4.25 6.61 0.45
N ALA A 63 -5.27 7.39 0.86
CA ALA A 63 -5.31 8.01 2.18
C ALA A 63 -5.18 6.97 3.30
N GLU A 64 -5.81 5.80 3.15
CA GLU A 64 -5.73 4.71 4.12
C GLU A 64 -4.41 3.92 4.08
N LEU A 65 -3.70 3.93 2.96
CA LEU A 65 -2.41 3.28 2.78
C LEU A 65 -1.25 4.10 3.35
N ILE A 66 -1.28 5.42 3.18
CA ILE A 66 -0.14 6.32 3.51
C ILE A 66 0.38 6.12 4.93
N PRO A 67 -0.44 6.09 6.01
CA PRO A 67 0.08 5.91 7.37
C PRO A 67 0.84 4.60 7.55
N GLY A 68 0.40 3.55 6.84
CA GLY A 68 1.13 2.29 6.82
C GLY A 68 2.50 2.45 6.15
N LEU A 69 2.54 3.00 4.92
CA LEU A 69 3.83 3.22 4.25
C LEU A 69 4.78 4.07 5.10
N ASP A 70 4.25 5.17 5.65
CA ASP A 70 4.96 6.08 6.55
C ASP A 70 5.55 5.34 7.75
N ASP A 71 4.74 4.65 8.55
CA ASP A 71 5.19 3.97 9.76
C ASP A 71 6.04 2.72 9.49
N GLY A 72 5.96 2.20 8.27
CA GLY A 72 6.61 0.97 7.88
C GLY A 72 8.08 1.15 7.44
N ILE A 73 8.39 2.24 6.75
CA ILE A 73 9.73 2.49 6.19
C ILE A 73 10.75 2.86 7.28
N ALA A 74 12.04 2.76 6.94
CA ALA A 74 13.10 3.24 7.83
C ALA A 74 12.95 4.74 8.09
N ALA A 75 13.26 5.18 9.32
CA ALA A 75 13.05 6.56 9.75
C ALA A 75 13.85 7.59 8.93
N ASP A 76 15.00 7.21 8.36
CA ASP A 76 15.80 8.04 7.47
C ASP A 76 15.19 8.21 6.07
N ARG A 77 14.22 7.38 5.69
CA ARG A 77 13.48 7.45 4.42
C ARG A 77 12.20 8.25 4.50
N VAL A 78 11.74 8.63 5.69
CA VAL A 78 10.44 9.28 5.88
C VAL A 78 10.32 10.63 5.15
N VAL A 79 11.43 11.38 5.12
CA VAL A 79 11.50 12.67 4.42
C VAL A 79 11.40 12.46 2.91
N ASP A 80 12.15 11.51 2.36
CA ASP A 80 12.14 11.18 0.92
C ASP A 80 10.75 10.70 0.49
N PHE A 81 10.11 9.83 1.29
CA PHE A 81 8.74 9.38 1.07
C PHE A 81 7.76 10.57 1.05
N THR A 82 7.82 11.43 2.06
CA THR A 82 6.88 12.56 2.20
C THR A 82 7.02 13.55 1.05
N ILE A 83 8.25 13.89 0.67
CA ILE A 83 8.53 14.78 -0.47
C ILE A 83 8.04 14.14 -1.77
N GLY A 84 8.41 12.87 -2.02
CA GLY A 84 8.03 12.17 -3.24
C GLY A 84 6.52 12.03 -3.40
N LEU A 85 5.78 11.83 -2.30
CA LEU A 85 4.32 11.80 -2.30
C LEU A 85 3.75 13.18 -2.64
N ALA A 86 4.25 14.25 -2.03
CA ALA A 86 3.79 15.61 -2.28
C ALA A 86 4.02 16.04 -3.74
N GLU A 87 5.20 15.78 -4.30
CA GLU A 87 5.55 16.10 -5.69
C GLU A 87 4.65 15.39 -6.72
N ARG A 88 4.24 14.15 -6.43
CA ARG A 88 3.28 13.40 -7.26
C ARG A 88 1.86 13.92 -7.07
N SER A 89 1.48 14.27 -5.84
CA SER A 89 0.16 14.79 -5.53
C SER A 89 -0.18 16.10 -6.27
N ALA A 90 0.85 16.94 -6.51
CA ALA A 90 0.70 18.17 -7.29
C ALA A 90 0.42 17.90 -8.79
N ARG A 91 0.76 16.70 -9.29
CA ARG A 91 0.71 16.35 -10.72
C ARG A 91 -0.43 15.38 -11.07
N TRP A 92 -0.94 14.59 -10.12
CA TRP A 92 -1.90 13.51 -10.41
C TRP A 92 -3.33 13.95 -10.77
N LYS A 93 -3.61 15.25 -10.88
CA LYS A 93 -4.91 15.78 -11.31
C LYS A 93 -5.33 15.33 -12.70
N VAL A 94 -4.36 14.89 -13.50
CA VAL A 94 -4.55 14.33 -14.85
C VAL A 94 -5.06 12.88 -14.82
N LEU A 95 -5.00 12.20 -13.67
CA LEU A 95 -5.40 10.80 -13.55
C LEU A 95 -6.92 10.67 -13.43
N ASP A 96 -7.52 9.93 -14.36
CA ASP A 96 -8.91 9.54 -14.30
C ASP A 96 -9.12 8.29 -13.42
N ALA A 97 -10.37 7.87 -13.28
CA ALA A 97 -10.72 6.71 -12.45
C ALA A 97 -10.07 5.41 -12.94
N ALA A 98 -9.86 5.25 -14.25
CA ALA A 98 -9.27 4.04 -14.81
C ALA A 98 -7.75 4.00 -14.56
N ALA A 99 -7.07 5.14 -14.66
CA ALA A 99 -5.66 5.27 -14.29
C ALA A 99 -5.45 4.98 -12.80
N TRP A 100 -6.30 5.53 -11.94
CA TRP A 100 -6.26 5.23 -10.51
C TRP A 100 -6.52 3.75 -10.18
N ASP A 101 -7.39 3.09 -10.94
CA ASP A 101 -7.62 1.66 -10.81
C ASP A 101 -6.39 0.83 -11.22
N ARG A 102 -5.70 1.21 -12.31
CA ARG A 102 -4.44 0.58 -12.72
C ARG A 102 -3.34 0.74 -11.69
N VAL A 103 -3.16 1.95 -11.12
CA VAL A 103 -2.20 2.18 -10.02
C VAL A 103 -2.51 1.27 -8.84
N ARG A 104 -3.78 1.25 -8.42
CA ARG A 104 -4.23 0.41 -7.30
C ARG A 104 -3.96 -1.07 -7.55
N THR A 105 -4.39 -1.58 -8.70
CA THR A 105 -4.26 -3.00 -9.06
C THR A 105 -2.80 -3.40 -9.19
N GLY A 106 -1.98 -2.58 -9.85
CA GLY A 106 -0.54 -2.81 -9.96
C GLY A 106 0.15 -2.84 -8.59
N PHE A 107 -0.21 -1.93 -7.68
CA PHE A 107 0.33 -1.90 -6.33
C PHE A 107 -0.06 -3.14 -5.52
N LEU A 108 -1.31 -3.59 -5.61
CA LEU A 108 -1.77 -4.81 -4.92
C LEU A 108 -1.06 -6.07 -5.44
N ILE A 109 -0.88 -6.19 -6.76
CA ILE A 109 -0.12 -7.29 -7.37
C ILE A 109 1.30 -7.32 -6.82
N HIS A 110 2.00 -6.17 -6.82
CA HIS A 110 3.35 -6.07 -6.28
C HIS A 110 3.43 -6.49 -4.81
N CYS A 111 2.47 -6.06 -3.99
CA CYS A 111 2.45 -6.43 -2.57
C CYS A 111 2.33 -7.95 -2.38
N VAL A 112 1.47 -8.62 -3.16
CA VAL A 112 1.31 -10.08 -3.09
C VAL A 112 2.59 -10.78 -3.58
N GLU A 113 3.14 -10.37 -4.72
CA GLU A 113 4.35 -10.97 -5.29
C GLU A 113 5.56 -10.79 -4.35
N ALA A 114 5.73 -9.61 -3.76
CA ALA A 114 6.79 -9.33 -2.78
C ALA A 114 6.63 -10.17 -1.51
N ALA A 115 5.40 -10.32 -1.00
CA ALA A 115 5.13 -11.12 0.18
C ALA A 115 5.44 -12.62 -0.06
N VAL A 116 5.03 -13.16 -1.21
CA VAL A 116 5.35 -14.54 -1.61
C VAL A 116 6.86 -14.73 -1.75
N ALA A 117 7.55 -13.81 -2.42
CA ALA A 117 9.01 -13.89 -2.60
C ALA A 117 9.78 -13.85 -1.27
N ALA A 118 9.33 -13.04 -0.31
CA ALA A 118 9.93 -12.98 1.02
C ALA A 118 9.64 -14.26 1.83
N ALA A 119 8.41 -14.77 1.75
CA ALA A 119 8.00 -16.01 2.39
C ALA A 119 8.71 -17.25 1.82
N GLU A 120 8.99 -17.28 0.51
CA GLU A 120 9.74 -18.35 -0.17
C GLU A 120 11.15 -18.53 0.40
N LYS A 121 11.88 -17.43 0.61
CA LYS A 121 13.24 -17.45 1.22
C LYS A 121 13.26 -18.05 2.62
N SER A 122 12.11 -17.98 3.30
CA SER A 122 11.95 -18.48 4.65
C SER A 122 11.50 -19.93 4.69
N GLN A 123 11.27 -20.63 3.57
CA GLN A 123 10.79 -22.02 3.61
C GLN A 123 11.83 -22.97 4.24
N PRO A 124 11.41 -23.86 5.15
CA PRO A 124 12.27 -24.92 5.65
C PRO A 124 12.49 -25.98 4.57
N GLU A 125 13.58 -26.73 4.67
CA GLU A 125 13.76 -27.95 3.88
C GLU A 125 13.60 -29.20 4.75
N PRO A 126 12.74 -30.17 4.37
CA PRO A 126 11.88 -30.16 3.18
C PRO A 126 10.73 -29.16 3.28
N ARG A 127 10.38 -28.55 2.14
CA ARG A 127 9.23 -27.65 2.00
C ARG A 127 7.95 -28.30 2.55
N ARG A 128 7.18 -27.52 3.32
CA ARG A 128 5.93 -27.99 3.93
C ARG A 128 4.79 -27.97 2.92
N ALA A 129 3.89 -28.96 3.00
CA ALA A 129 2.81 -29.17 2.05
C ALA A 129 1.81 -28.00 1.93
N TYR A 130 1.58 -27.22 3.01
CA TYR A 130 0.69 -26.05 2.93
C TYR A 130 1.30 -24.90 2.10
N TRP A 131 2.63 -24.88 1.91
CA TRP A 131 3.27 -23.76 1.21
C TRP A 131 2.89 -23.71 -0.26
N ASP A 132 2.83 -24.85 -0.94
CA ASP A 132 2.40 -24.91 -2.33
C ASP A 132 0.96 -24.39 -2.48
N GLN A 133 0.09 -24.67 -1.49
CA GLN A 133 -1.28 -24.11 -1.48
C GLN A 133 -1.30 -22.59 -1.31
N VAL A 134 -0.47 -22.04 -0.41
CA VAL A 134 -0.34 -20.59 -0.22
C VAL A 134 0.18 -19.92 -1.50
N HIS A 135 1.21 -20.50 -2.11
CA HIS A 135 1.80 -20.02 -3.35
C HIS A 135 0.77 -20.01 -4.49
N ASP A 136 0.05 -21.10 -4.69
CA ASP A 136 -0.98 -21.22 -5.73
C ASP A 136 -2.15 -20.25 -5.49
N ALA A 137 -2.61 -20.12 -4.25
CA ALA A 137 -3.68 -19.18 -3.90
C ALA A 137 -3.25 -17.72 -4.18
N CYS A 138 -2.02 -17.33 -3.84
CA CYS A 138 -1.49 -16.01 -4.18
C CYS A 138 -1.41 -15.80 -5.70
N GLY A 139 -0.99 -16.82 -6.45
CA GLY A 139 -0.97 -16.81 -7.92
C GLY A 139 -2.36 -16.63 -8.54
N MET A 140 -3.39 -17.25 -7.95
CA MET A 140 -4.79 -17.06 -8.35
C MET A 140 -5.24 -15.60 -8.13
N VAL A 141 -4.86 -14.99 -7.00
CA VAL A 141 -5.19 -13.59 -6.71
C VAL A 141 -4.53 -12.64 -7.71
N VAL A 142 -3.24 -12.81 -7.98
CA VAL A 142 -2.53 -12.00 -8.99
C VAL A 142 -3.19 -12.14 -10.36
N SER A 143 -3.54 -13.36 -10.77
CA SER A 143 -4.20 -13.62 -12.05
C SER A 143 -5.59 -12.98 -12.13
N ALA A 144 -6.37 -13.04 -11.03
CA ALA A 144 -7.69 -12.44 -10.95
C ALA A 144 -7.66 -10.90 -10.91
N LEU A 145 -6.66 -10.31 -10.24
CA LEU A 145 -6.41 -8.87 -10.25
C LEU A 145 -6.07 -8.37 -11.66
N ARG A 146 -5.24 -9.12 -12.41
CA ARG A 146 -4.89 -8.79 -13.79
C ARG A 146 -6.08 -8.88 -14.75
N SER A 147 -6.97 -9.86 -14.56
CA SER A 147 -8.13 -10.03 -15.43
C SER A 147 -9.26 -9.06 -15.12
N GLY A 148 -9.38 -8.60 -13.87
CA GLY A 148 -10.52 -7.82 -13.40
C GLY A 148 -11.84 -8.61 -13.34
N ASP A 149 -11.80 -9.93 -13.53
CA ASP A 149 -13.00 -10.77 -13.54
C ASP A 149 -13.52 -10.97 -12.10
N ALA A 150 -14.73 -10.48 -11.84
CA ALA A 150 -15.32 -10.49 -10.50
C ALA A 150 -15.52 -11.92 -9.94
N LYS A 151 -15.76 -12.91 -10.79
CA LYS A 151 -15.94 -14.31 -10.35
C LYS A 151 -14.58 -14.94 -10.04
N ALA A 152 -13.56 -14.65 -10.84
CA ALA A 152 -12.19 -15.06 -10.57
C ALA A 152 -11.68 -14.44 -9.26
N LEU A 153 -11.98 -13.16 -9.01
CA LEU A 153 -11.65 -12.48 -7.76
C LEU A 153 -12.35 -13.12 -6.56
N SER A 154 -13.64 -13.46 -6.69
CA SER A 154 -14.37 -14.25 -5.67
C SER A 154 -13.68 -15.56 -5.34
N THR A 155 -13.36 -16.32 -6.37
CA THR A 155 -12.77 -17.65 -6.21
C THR A 155 -11.38 -17.56 -5.61
N ALA A 156 -10.58 -16.58 -6.04
CA ALA A 156 -9.24 -16.35 -5.53
C ALA A 156 -9.24 -15.87 -4.08
N ALA A 157 -10.18 -14.99 -3.70
CA ALA A 157 -10.35 -14.53 -2.31
C ALA A 157 -10.62 -15.71 -1.37
N GLU A 158 -11.57 -16.57 -1.73
CA GLU A 158 -11.90 -17.76 -0.94
C GLU A 158 -10.73 -18.75 -0.84
N ALA A 159 -9.98 -18.96 -1.93
CA ALA A 159 -8.80 -19.81 -1.94
C ALA A 159 -7.70 -19.26 -1.02
N ALA A 160 -7.41 -17.97 -1.11
CA ALA A 160 -6.41 -17.32 -0.27
C ALA A 160 -6.81 -17.30 1.21
N ALA A 161 -8.10 -17.08 1.53
CA ALA A 161 -8.59 -17.14 2.90
C ALA A 161 -8.44 -18.55 3.51
N ARG A 162 -8.72 -19.61 2.75
CA ARG A 162 -8.49 -20.99 3.19
C ARG A 162 -7.00 -21.27 3.41
N ALA A 163 -6.15 -20.90 2.45
CA ALA A 163 -4.71 -21.07 2.57
C ALA A 163 -4.14 -20.30 3.78
N ALA A 164 -4.67 -19.12 4.09
CA ALA A 164 -4.29 -18.34 5.26
C ALA A 164 -4.68 -19.03 6.57
N ALA A 165 -5.88 -19.60 6.65
CA ALA A 165 -6.33 -20.34 7.82
C ALA A 165 -5.45 -21.59 8.06
N GLU A 166 -5.17 -22.36 7.01
CA GLU A 166 -4.31 -23.54 7.10
C GLU A 166 -2.87 -23.17 7.50
N ALA A 167 -2.32 -22.11 6.92
CA ALA A 167 -0.99 -21.62 7.28
C ALA A 167 -0.94 -21.14 8.75
N ALA A 168 -1.99 -20.51 9.25
CA ALA A 168 -2.07 -20.05 10.65
C ALA A 168 -2.19 -21.22 11.64
N GLU A 169 -3.02 -22.23 11.32
CA GLU A 169 -3.16 -23.44 12.15
C GLU A 169 -1.87 -24.27 12.21
N ALA A 170 -1.02 -24.19 11.19
CA ALA A 170 0.27 -24.86 11.17
C ALA A 170 1.31 -24.31 12.17
N ALA A 171 0.94 -23.34 13.04
CA ALA A 171 1.48 -22.82 14.32
C ALA A 171 3.00 -22.68 14.57
N GLU A 172 3.84 -23.45 13.90
CA GLU A 172 5.26 -23.19 13.64
C GLU A 172 5.46 -22.38 12.33
N ALA A 173 4.35 -21.97 11.71
CA ALA A 173 4.38 -21.17 10.51
C ALA A 173 4.97 -19.79 10.78
N ARG A 174 6.17 -19.52 10.24
CA ARG A 174 6.84 -18.22 10.35
C ARG A 174 5.83 -17.13 9.97
N ALA A 175 5.81 -16.03 10.74
CA ALA A 175 4.85 -14.92 10.59
C ALA A 175 4.69 -14.42 9.14
N ALA A 176 5.75 -14.51 8.34
CA ALA A 176 5.78 -14.18 6.91
C ALA A 176 4.78 -14.97 6.03
N TRP A 177 4.43 -16.21 6.37
CA TRP A 177 3.61 -17.08 5.53
C TRP A 177 2.12 -16.79 5.68
N ALA A 178 1.64 -16.73 6.93
CA ALA A 178 0.29 -16.33 7.25
C ALA A 178 0.00 -14.91 6.72
N ALA A 179 1.01 -14.05 6.80
CA ALA A 179 1.02 -12.76 6.14
C ALA A 179 0.75 -12.85 4.64
N ALA A 180 1.59 -13.55 3.86
CA ALA A 180 1.43 -13.61 2.40
C ALA A 180 0.03 -14.09 1.97
N ALA A 181 -0.50 -15.13 2.62
CA ALA A 181 -1.84 -15.61 2.34
C ALA A 181 -2.94 -14.60 2.74
N TRP A 182 -2.78 -13.93 3.87
CA TRP A 182 -3.72 -12.89 4.31
C TRP A 182 -3.69 -11.65 3.41
N ALA A 183 -2.51 -11.23 2.92
CA ALA A 183 -2.37 -10.19 1.91
C ALA A 183 -3.18 -10.53 0.66
N ALA A 184 -3.06 -11.77 0.18
CA ALA A 184 -3.75 -12.24 -1.01
C ALA A 184 -5.26 -12.27 -0.81
N ALA A 185 -5.74 -12.78 0.33
CA ALA A 185 -7.17 -12.83 0.66
C ALA A 185 -7.78 -11.42 0.67
N GLU A 186 -7.10 -10.47 1.30
CA GLU A 186 -7.58 -9.11 1.42
C GLU A 186 -7.47 -8.34 0.11
N ALA A 187 -6.39 -8.52 -0.66
CA ALA A 187 -6.27 -7.96 -2.00
C ALA A 187 -7.41 -8.41 -2.92
N ALA A 188 -7.79 -9.69 -2.85
CA ALA A 188 -8.90 -10.22 -3.63
C ALA A 188 -10.27 -9.75 -3.14
N GLU A 189 -10.49 -9.68 -1.82
CA GLU A 189 -11.75 -9.19 -1.25
C GLU A 189 -11.96 -7.69 -1.55
N ALA A 190 -10.92 -6.87 -1.51
CA ALA A 190 -11.03 -5.46 -1.88
C ALA A 190 -11.05 -5.18 -3.38
N ALA A 191 -10.72 -6.17 -4.21
CA ALA A 191 -10.97 -6.10 -5.63
C ALA A 191 -12.45 -6.43 -5.94
N ARG A 192 -13.12 -7.23 -5.10
CA ARG A 192 -14.58 -7.50 -5.19
C ARG A 192 -15.43 -6.37 -4.61
N ALA A 193 -15.13 -5.96 -3.38
CA ALA A 193 -15.82 -4.88 -2.69
C ALA A 193 -15.12 -3.56 -3.02
N ALA A 194 -15.84 -2.43 -3.14
CA ALA A 194 -15.25 -1.10 -3.29
C ALA A 194 -14.49 -0.59 -2.03
N ALA A 195 -13.77 -1.48 -1.36
CA ALA A 195 -13.04 -1.34 -0.09
C ALA A 195 -11.52 -1.42 -0.30
N ALA A 196 -11.03 -0.85 -1.39
CA ALA A 196 -9.62 -0.75 -1.81
C ALA A 196 -8.61 -0.36 -0.70
N ALA A 197 -9.14 0.27 0.32
CA ALA A 197 -8.47 0.86 1.45
C ALA A 197 -8.22 -0.17 2.59
N ARG A 198 -9.02 -1.24 2.67
CA ARG A 198 -8.79 -2.43 3.52
C ARG A 198 -7.71 -3.34 2.95
N ALA A 199 -7.74 -3.65 1.65
CA ALA A 199 -6.66 -4.41 1.00
C ALA A 199 -5.31 -3.74 1.12
N ALA A 200 -5.25 -2.43 0.88
CA ALA A 200 -3.99 -1.71 0.96
C ALA A 200 -3.38 -1.84 2.36
N ARG A 201 -4.18 -1.72 3.44
CA ARG A 201 -3.71 -1.95 4.82
C ARG A 201 -3.38 -3.41 5.13
N ALA A 202 -4.12 -4.34 4.54
CA ALA A 202 -3.97 -5.74 4.89
C ALA A 202 -2.82 -6.43 4.15
N ALA A 203 -2.72 -6.23 2.83
CA ALA A 203 -1.52 -6.58 2.08
C ALA A 203 -0.26 -5.92 2.68
N TRP A 204 -0.41 -4.72 3.25
CA TRP A 204 0.63 -4.01 3.97
C TRP A 204 1.01 -4.65 5.33
N ALA A 205 0.04 -5.00 6.19
CA ALA A 205 0.36 -5.63 7.49
C ALA A 205 0.87 -7.08 7.35
N ALA A 206 0.54 -7.73 6.24
CA ALA A 206 1.15 -8.98 5.84
C ALA A 206 2.62 -8.82 5.42
N ALA A 207 2.92 -7.94 4.46
CA ALA A 207 4.31 -7.69 4.07
C ALA A 207 5.20 -7.27 5.25
N ALA A 208 4.62 -6.62 6.26
CA ALA A 208 5.29 -6.25 7.50
C ALA A 208 5.82 -7.42 8.35
N ALA A 209 5.34 -8.65 8.15
CA ALA A 209 5.78 -9.83 8.89
C ALA A 209 7.03 -10.51 8.27
N ALA A 210 7.51 -10.05 7.11
CA ALA A 210 8.68 -10.60 6.42
C ALA A 210 9.74 -9.49 6.20
N GLU A 211 10.84 -9.54 6.97
CA GLU A 211 12.07 -8.73 6.86
C GLU A 211 11.90 -7.21 6.61
N ALA A 212 11.92 -6.47 7.72
CA ALA A 212 11.44 -5.10 7.89
C ALA A 212 12.27 -3.99 7.20
N ALA A 213 11.56 -2.90 6.90
CA ALA A 213 12.00 -1.65 6.28
C ALA A 213 12.41 -1.70 4.79
N GLU A 214 13.35 -2.56 4.38
CA GLU A 214 13.82 -2.58 2.98
C GLU A 214 12.74 -3.05 2.00
N ALA A 215 12.01 -4.11 2.38
CA ALA A 215 10.85 -4.59 1.62
C ALA A 215 9.75 -3.51 1.50
N ARG A 216 9.66 -2.60 2.46
CA ARG A 216 8.66 -1.52 2.48
C ARG A 216 9.09 -0.33 1.64
N TRP A 217 10.40 -0.04 1.57
CA TRP A 217 10.89 0.95 0.63
C TRP A 217 10.62 0.54 -0.82
N SER A 218 10.82 -0.74 -1.17
CA SER A 218 10.44 -1.27 -2.49
C SER A 218 8.96 -1.04 -2.83
N GLN A 219 8.06 -1.11 -1.85
CA GLN A 219 6.64 -0.82 -2.06
C GLN A 219 6.39 0.67 -2.36
N VAL A 220 7.09 1.56 -1.66
CA VAL A 220 7.05 3.00 -1.94
C VAL A 220 7.54 3.29 -3.36
N GLU A 221 8.67 2.69 -3.75
CA GLU A 221 9.23 2.82 -5.10
C GLU A 221 8.25 2.34 -6.17
N THR A 222 7.62 1.18 -5.97
CA THR A 222 6.60 0.67 -6.90
C THR A 222 5.39 1.60 -6.99
N LEU A 223 4.86 2.07 -5.86
CA LEU A 223 3.74 3.03 -5.87
C LEU A 223 4.11 4.30 -6.66
N PHE A 224 5.30 4.84 -6.42
CA PHE A 224 5.79 6.03 -7.09
C PHE A 224 6.00 5.81 -8.58
N ALA A 225 6.58 4.67 -8.98
CA ALA A 225 6.76 4.31 -10.38
C ALA A 225 5.42 4.16 -11.12
N LEU A 226 4.42 3.53 -10.49
CA LEU A 226 3.07 3.40 -11.04
C LEU A 226 2.40 4.77 -11.23
N LEU A 227 2.49 5.65 -10.22
CA LEU A 227 1.96 7.00 -10.29
C LEU A 227 2.64 7.81 -11.42
N ASP A 228 3.98 7.78 -11.49
CA ASP A 228 4.72 8.52 -12.50
C ASP A 228 4.43 8.02 -13.93
N ALA A 229 4.31 6.69 -14.11
CA ALA A 229 3.97 6.09 -15.39
C ALA A 229 2.58 6.54 -15.88
N GLU A 230 1.58 6.51 -15.01
CA GLU A 230 0.21 6.91 -15.34
C GLU A 230 0.09 8.43 -15.54
N ILE A 231 0.81 9.24 -14.76
CA ILE A 231 0.88 10.70 -14.96
C ILE A 231 1.50 11.01 -16.32
N ALA A 232 2.62 10.36 -16.66
CA ALA A 232 3.30 10.56 -17.94
C ALA A 232 2.41 10.15 -19.11
N GLN A 233 1.74 9.00 -19.02
CA GLN A 233 0.82 8.52 -20.03
C GLN A 233 -0.35 9.50 -20.24
N ALA A 234 -1.01 9.92 -19.15
CA ALA A 234 -2.13 10.85 -19.23
C ALA A 234 -1.72 12.21 -19.81
N THR A 235 -0.51 12.70 -19.47
CA THR A 235 0.02 13.96 -20.00
C THR A 235 0.38 13.86 -21.48
N SER A 236 0.84 12.70 -21.96
CA SER A 236 1.18 12.50 -23.38
C SER A 236 -0.03 12.43 -24.31
N LEU A 237 -1.22 12.20 -23.75
CA LEU A 237 -2.49 12.07 -24.47
C LEU A 237 -3.32 13.37 -24.47
N ALA A 238 -2.89 14.39 -23.72
CA ALA A 238 -3.54 15.69 -23.58
C ALA A 238 -2.93 16.74 -24.51
#